data_AF-A0A524D3C9-F1
#
_entry.id   AF-A0A524D3C9-F1
#
_cell.length_a   1.000
_cell.length_b   1.000
_cell.length_c   1.000
_cell.angle_alpha   90.00
_cell.angle_beta   90.00
_cell.angle_gamma   90.00
#
_symmetry.space_group_name_H-M   'P 1'
#
loop_
_entity.id
_entity.type
_entity.pdbx_description
1 polymer ?
#
loop_
_entity_poly.entity_id
_entity_poly.type
_entity_poly.pdbx_seq_one_letter_code
_entity_poly.pdbx_strand_id
1 'polypeptide(L)'
;MPKDVDLVVDSMPEVHCDRDKIQQVFMNLVTNAVEHGEASTIEVVAERTDNSWDILFKNDGKTIPDEYRKRILSTRFSTKKGGGHGLSIVKKIVEAHGWSITLDDTADTVFRIRIPRD
;
A
#
# COMPACT_ATOMS: atom_id res chain seq x y z
N MET A 1 -8.75 -12.11 -6.94
CA MET A 1 -9.29 -10.78 -7.26
C MET A 1 -10.67 -10.96 -7.89
N PRO A 2 -11.59 -9.98 -7.76
CA PRO A 2 -12.80 -9.97 -8.59
C PRO A 2 -12.43 -10.02 -10.06
N LYS A 3 -13.33 -10.52 -10.91
CA LYS A 3 -13.06 -10.69 -12.35
C LYS A 3 -12.92 -9.37 -13.13
N ASP A 4 -13.21 -8.25 -12.48
CA ASP A 4 -13.37 -6.93 -13.11
C ASP A 4 -12.40 -5.87 -12.55
N VAL A 5 -11.25 -6.29 -12.03
CA VAL A 5 -10.20 -5.37 -11.54
C VAL A 5 -8.95 -5.52 -12.40
N ASP A 6 -8.57 -4.44 -13.05
CA ASP A 6 -7.34 -4.35 -13.84
C ASP A 6 -6.16 -4.03 -12.92
N LEU A 7 -5.18 -4.93 -12.88
CA LEU A 7 -3.93 -4.74 -12.16
C LEU A 7 -2.81 -4.45 -13.18
N VAL A 8 -2.32 -3.21 -13.15
CA VAL A 8 -1.20 -2.75 -13.98
C VAL A 8 0.05 -2.70 -13.10
N VAL A 9 1.11 -3.39 -13.51
CA VAL A 9 2.37 -3.46 -12.75
C VAL A 9 3.52 -3.11 -13.66
N ASP A 10 4.27 -2.07 -13.29
CA ASP A 10 5.49 -1.68 -13.99
C ASP A 10 6.68 -2.56 -13.60
N SER A 11 7.84 -2.28 -14.20
CA SER A 11 9.09 -2.96 -13.84
C SER A 11 9.44 -2.70 -12.37
N MET A 12 9.57 -3.77 -11.59
CA MET A 12 9.87 -3.71 -10.15
C MET A 12 11.36 -3.92 -9.88
N PRO A 13 11.93 -3.29 -8.83
CA PRO A 13 13.31 -3.51 -8.45
C PRO A 13 13.49 -4.86 -7.76
N GLU A 14 14.70 -5.42 -7.88
CA GLU A 14 15.13 -6.52 -7.02
C GLU A 14 15.63 -5.98 -5.68
N VAL A 15 15.06 -6.50 -4.58
CA VAL A 15 15.38 -6.07 -3.21
C VAL A 15 15.48 -7.28 -2.28
N HIS A 16 16.36 -7.22 -1.29
CA HIS A 16 16.42 -8.24 -0.24
C HIS A 16 15.24 -8.09 0.71
N CYS A 17 14.39 -9.12 0.79
CA CYS A 17 13.22 -9.11 1.65
C CYS A 17 12.73 -10.53 2.00
N ASP A 18 11.87 -10.62 3.00
CA ASP A 18 11.07 -11.82 3.24
C ASP A 18 9.91 -11.85 2.23
N ARG A 19 10.02 -12.76 1.25
CA ARG A 19 9.08 -12.89 0.14
C ARG A 19 7.63 -13.07 0.60
N ASP A 20 7.39 -13.94 1.57
CA ASP A 20 6.04 -14.26 2.03
C ASP A 20 5.41 -13.05 2.74
N LYS A 21 6.22 -12.31 3.49
CA LYS A 21 5.77 -11.08 4.15
C LYS A 21 5.48 -9.96 3.16
N ILE A 22 6.32 -9.76 2.15
CA ILE A 22 6.05 -8.75 1.12
C ILE A 22 4.85 -9.15 0.26
N GLN A 23 4.66 -10.43 -0.05
CA GLN A 23 3.43 -10.88 -0.70
C GLN A 23 2.19 -10.53 0.13
N GLN A 24 2.24 -10.70 1.46
CA GLN A 24 1.16 -10.30 2.36
C GLN A 24 0.91 -8.78 2.33
N VAL A 25 1.95 -7.95 2.23
CA VAL A 25 1.82 -6.50 2.08
C VAL A 25 1.04 -6.15 0.81
N PHE A 26 1.45 -6.70 -0.33
CA PHE A 26 0.81 -6.45 -1.62
C PHE A 26 -0.66 -6.89 -1.60
N MET A 27 -0.93 -8.09 -1.10
CA MET A 27 -2.30 -8.62 -0.98
C MET A 27 -3.20 -7.72 -0.13
N ASN A 28 -2.69 -7.21 0.99
CA ASN A 28 -3.46 -6.31 1.86
C ASN A 28 -3.75 -4.97 1.17
N LEU A 29 -2.77 -4.36 0.49
CA LEU A 29 -2.96 -3.07 -0.18
C LEU A 29 -3.93 -3.19 -1.35
N VAL A 30 -3.80 -4.22 -2.18
CA VAL A 30 -4.72 -4.47 -3.29
C VAL A 30 -6.13 -4.79 -2.77
N THR A 31 -6.26 -5.64 -1.75
CA THR A 31 -7.57 -5.97 -1.17
C THR A 31 -8.25 -4.72 -0.61
N ASN A 32 -7.50 -3.81 0.02
CA ASN A 32 -8.06 -2.54 0.50
C ASN A 32 -8.56 -1.66 -0.67
N ALA A 33 -7.81 -1.56 -1.77
CA ALA A 33 -8.24 -0.79 -2.93
C ALA A 33 -9.55 -1.34 -3.52
N VAL A 34 -9.70 -2.66 -3.59
CA VAL A 34 -10.93 -3.31 -4.08
C VAL A 34 -12.09 -3.17 -3.08
N GLU A 35 -11.90 -3.59 -1.84
CA GLU A 35 -13.00 -3.70 -0.86
C GLU A 35 -13.43 -2.37 -0.26
N HIS A 36 -12.51 -1.41 -0.16
CA HIS A 36 -12.77 -0.10 0.45
C HIS A 36 -12.76 1.03 -0.57
N GLY A 37 -11.89 0.95 -1.57
CA GLY A 37 -11.86 1.91 -2.67
C GLY A 37 -12.94 1.64 -3.73
N GLU A 38 -13.47 0.41 -3.83
CA GLU A 38 -14.30 0.04 -5.00
C GLU A 38 -13.56 0.29 -6.32
N ALA A 39 -12.22 0.17 -6.30
CA ALA A 39 -11.37 0.43 -7.45
C ALA A 39 -11.59 -0.58 -8.57
N SER A 40 -11.64 -0.09 -9.81
CA SER A 40 -11.59 -0.90 -11.03
C SER A 40 -10.18 -1.08 -11.55
N THR A 41 -9.28 -0.14 -11.25
CA THR A 41 -7.89 -0.16 -11.71
C THR A 41 -6.96 0.06 -10.53
N ILE A 42 -5.93 -0.79 -10.44
CA ILE A 42 -4.86 -0.65 -9.47
C ILE A 42 -3.54 -0.64 -10.23
N GLU A 43 -2.77 0.42 -10.04
CA GLU A 43 -1.47 0.62 -10.66
C GLU A 43 -0.37 0.50 -9.60
N VAL A 44 0.63 -0.34 -9.88
CA VAL A 44 1.81 -0.51 -9.02
C VAL A 44 3.05 -0.08 -9.79
N VAL A 45 3.63 1.05 -9.37
CA VAL A 45 4.77 1.68 -10.04
C VAL A 45 5.97 1.70 -9.11
N ALA A 46 7.16 1.48 -9.66
CA ALA A 46 8.41 1.66 -8.95
C ALA A 46 9.15 2.89 -9.48
N GLU A 47 9.40 3.86 -8.61
CA GLU A 47 10.19 5.04 -8.92
C GLU A 47 11.55 4.92 -8.24
N ARG A 48 12.61 5.16 -9.01
CA ARG A 48 13.97 5.19 -8.48
C ARG A 48 14.30 6.61 -8.02
N THR A 49 14.84 6.72 -6.81
CA THR A 49 15.53 7.93 -6.35
C THR A 49 17.02 7.64 -6.20
N ASP A 50 17.80 8.67 -5.84
CA ASP A 50 19.24 8.51 -5.63
C ASP A 50 19.53 7.42 -4.58
N ASN A 51 18.78 7.41 -3.47
CA ASN A 51 19.05 6.59 -2.28
C ASN A 51 17.90 5.64 -1.89
N SER A 52 16.85 5.55 -2.69
CA SER A 52 15.70 4.67 -2.40
C SER A 52 15.00 4.17 -3.66
N TRP A 53 14.17 3.17 -3.47
CA TRP A 53 13.05 2.84 -4.35
C TRP A 53 11.75 3.26 -3.66
N ASP A 54 10.88 3.96 -4.39
CA ASP A 54 9.53 4.26 -3.96
C ASP A 54 8.57 3.37 -4.76
N ILE A 55 7.91 2.44 -4.09
CA ILE A 55 6.86 1.60 -4.67
C ILE A 55 5.51 2.25 -4.38
N LEU A 56 4.81 2.66 -5.42
CA LEU A 56 3.55 3.38 -5.36
C LEU A 56 2.40 2.45 -5.73
N PHE A 57 1.40 2.37 -4.86
CA PHE A 57 0.13 1.68 -5.10
C PHE A 57 -0.94 2.73 -5.29
N LYS A 58 -1.33 2.96 -6.54
CA LYS A 58 -2.36 3.93 -6.94
C LYS A 58 -3.64 3.18 -7.32
N ASN A 59 -4.79 3.77 -7.06
CA ASN A 59 -6.06 3.22 -7.53
C ASN A 59 -7.06 4.33 -7.87
N ASP A 60 -7.99 4.01 -8.77
CA ASP A 60 -9.05 4.89 -9.27
C ASP A 60 -10.32 4.88 -8.39
N GLY A 61 -10.27 4.18 -7.26
CA GLY A 61 -11.38 4.05 -6.34
C GLY A 61 -11.67 5.31 -5.53
N LYS A 62 -12.64 5.18 -4.62
CA LYS A 62 -12.99 6.18 -3.61
C LYS A 62 -11.75 6.63 -2.85
N THR A 63 -11.68 7.94 -2.66
CA THR A 63 -10.61 8.57 -1.90
C THR A 63 -10.81 8.31 -0.41
N ILE A 64 -9.70 8.31 0.35
CA ILE A 64 -9.77 8.19 1.80
C ILE A 64 -10.21 9.53 2.40
N PRO A 65 -11.31 9.58 3.19
CA PRO A 65 -11.74 10.78 3.89
C PRO A 65 -10.64 11.41 4.74
N ASP A 66 -10.52 12.75 4.72
CA ASP A 66 -9.47 13.51 5.39
C ASP A 66 -9.33 13.19 6.90
N GLU A 67 -10.45 12.90 7.56
CA GLU A 67 -10.48 12.50 8.97
C GLU A 67 -9.71 11.20 9.25
N TYR A 68 -9.61 10.30 8.26
CA TYR A 68 -8.91 9.03 8.36
C TYR A 68 -7.48 9.11 7.85
N ARG A 69 -7.16 9.97 6.87
CA ARG A 69 -5.84 10.03 6.22
C ARG A 69 -4.68 10.11 7.22
N LYS A 70 -4.81 10.91 8.28
CA LYS A 70 -3.77 11.08 9.33
C LYS A 70 -3.59 9.87 10.25
N ARG A 71 -4.59 8.98 10.32
CA ARG A 71 -4.66 7.89 11.30
C ARG A 71 -4.72 6.51 10.67
N ILE A 72 -4.94 6.40 9.36
CA ILE A 72 -5.20 5.13 8.68
C ILE A 72 -4.02 4.14 8.74
N LEU A 73 -2.79 4.66 8.83
CA LEU A 73 -1.56 3.91 9.07
C LEU A 73 -1.18 3.85 10.57
N SER A 74 -2.07 4.21 11.48
CA SER A 74 -1.84 4.03 12.92
C SER A 74 -2.08 2.58 13.30
N THR A 75 -1.24 2.05 14.19
CA THR A 75 -1.35 0.67 14.71
C THR A 75 -2.65 0.42 15.50
N ARG A 76 -3.42 1.47 15.83
CA ARG A 76 -4.69 1.38 16.57
C ARG A 76 -5.92 1.78 15.73
N PHE A 77 -5.78 1.99 14.43
CA PHE A 77 -6.90 2.38 13.58
C PHE A 77 -7.63 1.15 13.03
N SER A 78 -8.96 1.11 13.20
CA SER A 78 -9.86 0.13 12.59
C SER A 78 -11.21 0.79 12.37
N THR A 79 -11.77 0.65 11.17
CA THR A 79 -13.11 1.15 10.81
C THR A 79 -14.21 0.13 11.04
N LYS A 80 -13.88 -1.11 11.47
CA LYS A 80 -14.85 -2.19 11.79
C LYS A 80 -14.69 -2.71 13.22
N LYS A 81 -15.82 -3.10 13.85
CA LYS A 81 -15.88 -4.01 15.03
C LYS A 81 -15.56 -5.46 14.60
N GLY A 82 -14.40 -5.68 13.96
CA GLY A 82 -14.11 -6.97 13.32
C GLY A 82 -12.79 -7.02 12.54
N GLY A 83 -11.77 -6.29 12.98
CA GLY A 83 -10.40 -6.53 12.51
C GLY A 83 -9.98 -5.81 11.24
N GLY A 84 -9.94 -4.48 11.25
CA GLY A 84 -9.19 -3.66 10.29
C GLY A 84 -7.67 -3.85 10.41
N HIS A 85 -7.19 -5.09 10.30
CA HIS A 85 -5.80 -5.45 10.52
C HIS A 85 -4.91 -5.29 9.27
N GLY A 86 -5.49 -5.13 8.09
CA GLY A 86 -4.74 -5.12 6.82
C GLY A 86 -3.61 -4.10 6.80
N LEU A 87 -3.91 -2.81 7.05
CA LEU A 87 -2.88 -1.76 7.04
C LEU A 87 -1.96 -1.76 8.25
N SER A 88 -2.40 -2.25 9.40
CA SER A 88 -1.51 -2.42 10.56
C SER A 88 -0.51 -3.55 10.36
N ILE A 89 -0.92 -4.64 9.68
CA ILE A 89 -0.02 -5.70 9.23
C ILE A 89 0.96 -5.17 8.20
N VAL A 90 0.49 -4.43 7.19
CA VAL A 90 1.36 -3.80 6.18
C VAL A 90 2.43 -2.97 6.85
N LYS A 91 2.03 -2.04 7.72
CA LYS A 91 2.96 -1.17 8.43
C LYS A 91 3.99 -1.96 9.24
N LYS A 92 3.53 -2.95 10.02
CA LYS A 92 4.42 -3.78 10.84
C LYS A 92 5.47 -4.52 9.99
N ILE A 93 5.06 -5.06 8.84
CA ILE A 93 5.98 -5.78 7.95
C ILE A 93 6.97 -4.82 7.31
N VAL A 94 6.51 -3.70 6.76
CA VAL A 94 7.35 -2.69 6.11
C VAL A 94 8.38 -2.14 7.10
N GLU A 95 7.95 -1.75 8.30
CA GLU A 95 8.85 -1.24 9.34
C GLU A 95 9.85 -2.31 9.82
N ALA A 96 9.45 -3.58 9.88
CA ALA A 96 10.35 -4.67 10.24
C ALA A 96 11.48 -4.92 9.21
N HIS A 97 11.29 -4.47 7.96
CA HIS A 97 12.33 -4.48 6.92
C HIS A 97 13.22 -3.22 6.96
N GLY A 98 12.99 -2.29 7.90
CA GLY A 98 13.67 -0.99 7.91
C GLY A 98 13.17 -0.03 6.83
N TRP A 99 12.03 -0.32 6.21
CA TRP A 99 11.40 0.49 5.18
C TRP A 99 10.34 1.40 5.80
N SER A 100 9.73 2.28 5.01
CA SER A 100 8.62 3.11 5.47
C SER A 100 7.41 3.04 4.55
N ILE A 101 6.22 3.29 5.10
CA ILE A 101 4.97 3.42 4.33
C ILE A 101 4.28 4.74 4.66
N THR A 102 3.84 5.44 3.63
CA THR A 102 3.05 6.68 3.73
C THR A 102 1.80 6.61 2.85
N LEU A 103 0.83 7.44 3.16
CA LEU A 103 -0.25 7.80 2.25
C LEU A 103 0.11 9.17 1.68
N ASP A 104 0.16 9.31 0.36
CA ASP A 104 0.49 10.59 -0.25
C ASP A 104 -0.64 11.61 -0.02
N ASP A 105 -0.28 12.89 0.02
CA ASP A 105 -1.22 14.00 0.22
C ASP A 105 -1.82 14.48 -1.11
N THR A 106 -2.37 13.53 -1.87
CA THR A 106 -3.04 13.75 -3.16
C THR A 106 -4.54 13.55 -3.02
N ALA A 107 -5.33 14.08 -3.95
CA ALA A 107 -6.77 13.76 -4.03
C ALA A 107 -6.97 12.23 -4.12
N ASP A 108 -6.13 11.56 -4.91
CA ASP A 108 -6.18 10.11 -5.12
C ASP A 108 -5.66 9.29 -3.93
N THR A 109 -6.03 8.02 -3.89
CA THR A 109 -5.53 7.05 -2.89
C THR A 109 -4.22 6.44 -3.38
N VAL A 110 -3.10 6.96 -2.85
CA VAL A 110 -1.75 6.48 -3.19
C VAL A 110 -0.98 6.08 -1.94
N PHE A 111 -0.72 4.78 -1.78
CA PHE A 111 0.20 4.28 -0.75
C PHE A 111 1.60 4.19 -1.32
N ARG A 112 2.58 4.74 -0.60
CA ARG A 112 3.99 4.74 -0.97
C ARG A 112 4.78 3.91 0.02
N ILE A 113 5.46 2.87 -0.45
CA ILE A 113 6.46 2.13 0.32
C ILE A 113 7.84 2.60 -0.13
N ARG A 114 8.64 3.12 0.79
CA ARG A 114 10.01 3.55 0.54
C ARG A 114 11.01 2.52 1.06
N ILE A 115 11.83 2.02 0.15
CA ILE A 115 12.88 1.03 0.39
C ILE A 115 14.23 1.74 0.26
N PRO A 116 14.99 1.94 1.34
CA PRO A 116 16.34 2.47 1.26
C PRO A 116 17.22 1.59 0.37
N ARG A 117 18.10 2.20 -0.42
CA ARG A 117 19.14 1.48 -1.16
C ARG A 117 20.35 1.32 -0.25
N ASP A 118 20.85 0.09 -0.17
CA ASP A 118 22.16 -0.21 0.42
C ASP A 118 23.31 0.36 -0.43
#